data_AF-A0A9D8S1T1-F1
#
_entry.id   AF-A0A9D8S1T1-F1
#
_cell.length_a   1.000
_cell.length_b   1.000
_cell.length_c   1.000
_cell.angle_alpha   90.00
_cell.angle_beta   90.00
_cell.angle_gamma   90.00
#
_symmetry.space_group_name_H-M   'P 1'
#
loop_
_entity.id
_entity.type
_entity.pdbx_description
1 polymer ?
#
loop_
_entity_poly.entity_id
_entity_poly.type
_entity_poly.pdbx_seq_one_letter_code
_entity_poly.pdbx_strand_id
1 'polypeptide(L)' 'MNENSILEQLKREALYAQRSFSTELLYQTYGKAQMARQLEALTQSEFREINHMTVYFMNTDKEYISHCNRDREFILI' A
#
# COMPACT_ATOMS: atom_id res chain seq x y z
N MET A 1 6.49 -1.68 -24.55
CA MET A 1 5.64 -1.05 -23.51
C MET A 1 6.57 -0.66 -22.37
N ASN A 2 6.56 0.61 -21.94
CA ASN A 2 7.49 1.09 -20.91
C ASN A 2 7.22 0.38 -19.58
N GLU A 3 8.18 -0.42 -19.11
CA GLU A 3 8.19 -1.05 -17.77
C GLU A 3 8.25 -0.04 -16.61
N ASN A 4 8.28 1.26 -16.91
CA ASN A 4 8.43 2.39 -16.00
C ASN A 4 7.17 3.27 -15.89
N SER A 5 5.97 2.69 -15.99
CA SER A 5 4.76 3.46 -15.66
C SER A 5 4.69 3.70 -14.15
N ILE A 6 4.10 4.83 -13.75
CA ILE A 6 3.87 5.15 -12.34
C ILE A 6 3.06 4.06 -11.63
N LEU A 7 2.13 3.43 -12.34
CA LEU A 7 1.35 2.29 -11.83
C LEU A 7 2.25 1.12 -11.44
N GLU A 8 3.14 0.68 -12.33
CA GLU A 8 4.01 -0.48 -12.06
C GLU A 8 5.06 -0.18 -10.98
N GLN A 9 5.46 1.08 -10.80
CA GLN A 9 6.28 1.50 -9.67
C GLN A 9 5.49 1.39 -8.35
N LEU A 10 4.27 1.93 -8.31
CA LEU A 10 3.42 1.89 -7.12
C LEU A 10 3.03 0.46 -6.73
N LYS A 11 2.78 -0.43 -7.70
CA LYS A 11 2.53 -1.86 -7.42
C LYS A 11 3.72 -2.53 -6.74
N ARG A 12 4.94 -2.25 -7.23
CA ARG A 12 6.17 -2.79 -6.64
C ARG A 12 6.39 -2.27 -5.21
N GLU A 13 6.19 -0.98 -4.99
CA GLU A 13 6.27 -0.40 -3.65
C GLU A 13 5.22 -1.02 -2.70
N ALA A 14 3.98 -1.16 -3.15
CA ALA A 14 2.91 -1.77 -2.34
C ALA A 14 3.24 -3.23 -1.99
N LEU A 15 3.66 -4.04 -2.96
CA LEU A 15 4.06 -5.44 -2.72
C LEU A 15 5.24 -5.53 -1.75
N TYR A 16 6.23 -4.64 -1.87
CA TYR A 16 7.35 -4.59 -0.94
C TYR A 16 6.88 -4.23 0.48
N ALA A 17 6.01 -3.23 0.62
CA ALA A 17 5.45 -2.81 1.89
C ALA A 17 4.61 -3.90 2.57
N GLN A 18 3.79 -4.64 1.79
CA GLN A 18 3.03 -5.79 2.28
C GLN A 18 3.96 -6.89 2.83
N ARG A 19 4.97 -7.30 2.05
CA ARG A 19 5.91 -8.37 2.43
C ARG A 19 6.76 -8.04 3.65
N SER A 20 7.02 -6.76 3.87
CA SER A 20 7.76 -6.25 5.02
C SER A 20 6.86 -5.87 6.20
N PHE A 21 5.55 -6.06 6.09
CA PHE A 21 4.54 -5.64 7.08
C PHE A 21 4.65 -4.16 7.48
N SER A 22 5.18 -3.30 6.60
CA SER A 22 5.44 -1.90 6.92
C SER A 22 4.21 -1.03 6.69
N THR A 23 3.51 -0.72 7.78
CA THR A 23 2.37 0.21 7.81
C THR A 23 2.70 1.57 7.22
N GLU A 24 3.87 2.10 7.55
CA GLU A 24 4.31 3.41 7.07
C GLU A 24 4.46 3.40 5.54
N LEU A 25 5.15 2.40 4.98
CA LEU A 25 5.33 2.30 3.53
C LEU A 25 3.99 2.08 2.81
N LEU A 26 3.05 1.32 3.38
CA LEU A 26 1.71 1.17 2.82
C LEU A 26 0.96 2.52 2.72
N TYR A 27 1.02 3.35 3.76
CA TYR A 27 0.43 4.70 3.72
C TYR A 27 1.16 5.64 2.77
N GLN A 28 2.49 5.60 2.72
CA GLN A 28 3.27 6.41 1.78
C GLN A 28 2.92 6.06 0.32
N THR A 29 2.85 4.77 -0.02
CA THR A 29 2.47 4.32 -1.37
C THR A 29 1.02 4.73 -1.70
N TYR A 30 0.09 4.62 -0.76
CA TYR A 30 -1.28 5.14 -0.94
C TYR A 30 -1.29 6.65 -1.21
N GLY A 31 -0.53 7.43 -0.43
CA GLY A 31 -0.40 8.88 -0.61
C GLY A 31 0.15 9.25 -1.99
N LYS A 32 1.20 8.55 -2.46
CA LYS A 32 1.72 8.73 -3.82
C LYS A 32 0.66 8.42 -4.88
N ALA A 33 -0.10 7.34 -4.71
CA ALA A 33 -1.19 7.00 -5.64
C ALA A 33 -2.29 8.07 -5.66
N GLN A 34 -2.63 8.64 -4.50
CA GLN A 34 -3.61 9.71 -4.39
C GLN A 34 -3.14 10.96 -5.14
N MET A 35 -1.87 11.35 -4.97
CA MET A 35 -1.27 12.47 -5.72
C MET A 35 -1.24 12.18 -7.23
N ALA A 36 -0.83 10.99 -7.64
CA ALA A 36 -0.80 10.61 -9.05
C ALA A 36 -2.20 10.63 -9.68
N ARG A 37 -3.25 10.26 -8.94
CA ARG A 37 -4.65 10.38 -9.39
C ARG A 37 -5.09 11.84 -9.53
N GLN A 38 -4.71 12.71 -8.58
CA GLN A 38 -5.01 14.15 -8.62
C GLN A 38 -4.32 14.86 -9.79
N LEU A 39 -3.11 14.41 -10.14
CA LEU A 39 -2.33 14.90 -11.28
C LEU A 39 -2.69 14.18 -12.60
N GLU A 40 -3.76 13.39 -12.62
CA GLU A 40 -4.24 12.63 -13.80
C GLU A 40 -3.22 11.64 -14.39
N ALA A 41 -2.16 11.32 -13.66
CA ALA A 41 -1.17 10.30 -14.01
C ALA A 41 -1.66 8.87 -13.77
N LEU A 42 -2.74 8.70 -12.99
CA LEU A 42 -3.48 7.46 -12.83
C LEU A 42 -4.96 7.67 -13.18
N THR A 43 -5.54 6.70 -13.86
CA THR A 43 -6.98 6.56 -14.00
C THR A 43 -7.63 6.16 -12.67
N GLN A 44 -8.96 6.30 -12.59
CA GLN A 44 -9.71 5.88 -11.40
C GLN A 44 -9.58 4.37 -11.11
N SER A 45 -9.53 3.53 -12.15
CA SER A 45 -9.36 2.09 -12.02
C SER A 45 -7.98 1.71 -11.49
N GLU A 46 -6.94 2.36 -12.00
CA GLU A 46 -5.55 2.10 -11.56
C GLU A 46 -5.33 2.59 -10.13
N PHE A 47 -5.89 3.76 -9.76
CA PHE A 47 -5.86 4.21 -8.37
C PHE A 47 -6.58 3.23 -7.44
N ARG A 48 -7.74 2.69 -7.86
CA ARG A 48 -8.48 1.68 -7.08
C ARG A 48 -7.65 0.41 -6.87
N GLU A 49 -6.87 -0.01 -7.86
CA GLU A 49 -5.97 -1.15 -7.74
C GLU A 49 -4.93 -0.92 -6.63
N ILE A 50 -4.26 0.23 -6.61
CA ILE A 50 -3.28 0.56 -5.56
C ILE A 50 -3.96 0.72 -4.18
N ASN A 51 -5.16 1.31 -4.12
CA ASN A 51 -5.95 1.36 -2.89
C ASN A 51 -6.26 -0.05 -2.35
N HIS A 52 -6.54 -1.01 -3.24
CA HIS A 52 -6.77 -2.40 -2.85
C HIS A 52 -5.52 -3.05 -2.25
N MET A 53 -4.36 -2.74 -2.83
CA MET A 53 -3.06 -3.25 -2.38
C MET A 53 -2.53 -2.54 -1.11
N THR A 54 -3.12 -1.41 -0.70
CA THR A 54 -2.62 -0.62 0.43
C THR A 54 -3.65 -0.55 1.55
N VAL A 55 -4.52 0.45 1.56
CA VAL A 55 -5.49 0.68 2.64
C VAL A 55 -6.45 -0.48 2.80
N TYR A 56 -6.95 -1.06 1.70
CA TYR A 56 -7.84 -2.21 1.81
C TYR A 56 -7.11 -3.44 2.36
N PHE A 57 -5.89 -3.72 1.88
CA PHE A 57 -5.04 -4.78 2.43
C PHE A 57 -4.85 -4.63 3.95
N MET A 58 -4.48 -3.44 4.42
CA MET A 58 -4.29 -3.17 5.86
C MET A 58 -5.54 -3.47 6.71
N ASN A 59 -6.72 -3.31 6.14
CA ASN A 59 -7.99 -3.48 6.84
C ASN A 59 -8.60 -4.88 6.70
N THR A 60 -8.08 -5.73 5.81
CA THR A 60 -8.73 -7.00 5.47
C THR A 60 -7.80 -8.21 5.51
N ASP A 61 -6.49 -8.01 5.37
CA ASP A 61 -5.53 -9.11 5.39
C ASP A 61 -5.29 -9.59 6.83
N LYS A 62 -5.65 -10.85 7.07
CA LYS A 62 -5.63 -11.44 8.43
C LYS A 62 -4.21 -11.58 8.97
N GLU A 63 -3.25 -11.88 8.10
CA GLU A 63 -1.86 -12.09 8.51
C GLU A 63 -1.23 -10.75 8.90
N TYR A 64 -1.44 -9.72 8.09
CA TYR A 64 -1.03 -8.36 8.40
C TYR A 64 -1.64 -7.85 9.71
N ILE A 65 -2.96 -7.98 9.88
CA ILE A 65 -3.64 -7.57 11.11
C ILE A 65 -3.08 -8.34 12.32
N SER A 66 -2.85 -9.65 12.19
CA SER A 66 -2.24 -10.44 13.27
C SER A 66 -0.83 -9.98 13.59
N HIS A 67 -0.02 -9.62 12.60
CA HIS A 67 1.34 -9.10 12.81
C HIS A 67 1.29 -7.79 13.59
N CYS A 68 0.50 -6.82 13.14
CA CYS A 68 0.39 -5.52 13.80
C CYS A 68 -0.14 -5.61 15.23
N ASN A 69 -1.01 -6.57 15.53
CA ASN A 69 -1.51 -6.77 16.89
C ASN A 69 -0.42 -7.31 17.82
N ARG A 70 0.43 -8.23 17.35
CA ARG A 70 1.56 -8.75 18.14
C ARG A 70 2.56 -7.65 18.48
N ASP A 71 2.89 -6.79 17.52
CA ASP A 71 3.83 -5.69 17.76
C ASP A 71 3.30 -4.68 18.80
N ARG A 72 1.98 -4.48 18.87
CA ARG A 72 1.36 -3.59 19.88
C ARG A 72 1.39 -4.19 21.29
N GLU A 73 1.34 -5.51 21.44
CA GLU A 73 1.41 -6.16 22.75
C GLU A 73 2.79 -5.99 23.40
N PHE A 74 3.88 -5.92 22.61
CA PHE A 74 5.23 -5.70 23.12
C PHE A 74 5.50 -4.28 23.67
N ILE A 75 4.65 -3.30 23.37
CA ILE A 75 4.81 -1.91 23.87
C ILE A 75 4.12 -1.73 25.24
N LEU A 76 3.30 -2.70 25.67
CA LEU A 76 2.50 -2.61 26.89
C LEU A 76 3.05 -3.41 28.09
N ILE A 77 4.27 -3.93 27.99
CA ILE A 77 5.00 -4.66 29.07
C ILE A 77 6.24 -3.88 29.48
#